data_AF-A0A059WZ85-F1
#
_entry.id   AF-A0A059WZ85-F1
#
_cell.length_a   1.000
_cell.length_b   1.000
_cell.length_c   1.000
_cell.angle_alpha   90.00
_cell.angle_beta   90.00
_cell.angle_gamma   90.00
#
_symmetry.space_group_name_H-M   'P 1'
#
loop_
_entity.id
_entity.type
_entity.pdbx_description
1 polymer ?
#
loop_
_entity_poly.entity_id
_entity_poly.type
_entity_poly.pdbx_seq_one_letter_code
_entity_poly.pdbx_strand_id
1 'polypeptide(L)'
;MSLWRRIKAAPQQQEKKPEIKVLEKAGAEYPDEARRAGVEGKVVVEVTVETSGEVSLARVVTGHRLLNQAAIDAAKLWRFSNTYDGPVTLTLTFEFKDSDAPVPQPQKPEQAKDGDIKVVHKVDAVYPEEAKRKGVEGNVILEVTINEKGEVADARAKSGDELLSKAALDAMKQFRFSNSLQKPVLATMTFNFVLGDKDKTAPKKPQG
;
A
#
# COMPACT_ATOMS: atom_id res chain seq x y z
N MET A 1 -58.58 36.91 -37.44
CA MET A 1 -58.96 35.50 -37.20
C MET A 1 -57.67 34.72 -37.05
N SER A 2 -57.27 34.39 -35.83
CA SER A 2 -57.52 33.06 -35.21
C SER A 2 -56.69 31.98 -35.93
N LEU A 3 -55.92 31.10 -35.28
CA LEU A 3 -55.76 30.81 -33.87
C LEU A 3 -54.51 29.90 -33.75
N TRP A 4 -53.85 29.99 -32.61
CA TRP A 4 -52.78 29.19 -32.06
C TRP A 4 -52.95 27.66 -32.23
N ARG A 5 -51.84 26.94 -32.41
CA ARG A 5 -51.43 25.86 -31.48
C ARG A 5 -49.96 25.50 -31.61
N ARG A 6 -49.24 25.86 -30.55
CA ARG A 6 -47.95 25.31 -30.11
C ARG A 6 -48.09 23.78 -30.04
N ILE A 7 -47.22 23.03 -30.71
CA ILE A 7 -46.81 21.72 -30.20
C ILE A 7 -45.43 21.95 -29.62
N LYS A 8 -45.37 21.90 -28.28
CA LYS A 8 -44.15 21.96 -27.48
C LYS A 8 -43.15 20.95 -28.05
N ALA A 9 -41.93 21.41 -28.31
CA ALA A 9 -40.78 20.53 -28.20
C ALA A 9 -40.86 19.86 -26.82
N ALA A 10 -40.92 18.54 -26.79
CA ALA A 10 -40.78 17.78 -25.55
C ALA A 10 -39.46 18.22 -24.90
N PRO A 11 -39.42 18.48 -23.59
CA PRO A 11 -38.15 18.74 -22.93
C PRO A 11 -37.27 17.53 -23.18
N GLN A 12 -36.12 17.72 -23.81
CA GLN A 12 -35.01 16.79 -23.70
C GLN A 12 -34.75 16.63 -22.20
N GLN A 13 -35.32 15.58 -21.60
CA GLN A 13 -34.85 15.07 -20.33
C GLN A 13 -33.42 14.63 -20.60
N GLN A 14 -32.51 15.56 -20.32
CA GLN A 14 -31.10 15.38 -20.14
C GLN A 14 -30.87 13.98 -19.58
N GLU A 15 -30.27 13.08 -20.36
CA GLU A 15 -29.92 11.73 -19.95
C GLU A 15 -28.95 11.87 -18.77
N LYS A 16 -29.51 11.94 -17.54
CA LYS A 16 -28.74 11.87 -16.31
C LYS A 16 -28.09 10.51 -16.31
N LYS A 17 -26.83 10.47 -16.74
CA LYS A 17 -25.95 9.31 -16.63
C LYS A 17 -26.03 8.83 -15.19
N PRO A 18 -26.30 7.54 -14.94
CA PRO A 18 -26.48 7.04 -13.58
C PRO A 18 -25.23 7.25 -12.75
N GLU A 19 -25.33 8.18 -11.78
CA GLU A 19 -24.26 8.51 -10.85
C GLU A 19 -24.39 7.63 -9.60
N ILE A 20 -24.29 6.30 -9.78
CA ILE A 20 -24.09 5.39 -8.65
C ILE A 20 -22.67 5.64 -8.13
N LYS A 21 -22.56 6.26 -6.96
CA LYS A 21 -21.25 6.48 -6.31
C LYS A 21 -20.94 5.28 -5.43
N VAL A 22 -19.74 4.73 -5.55
CA VAL A 22 -19.25 3.75 -4.58
C VAL A 22 -18.82 4.51 -3.35
N LEU A 23 -19.51 4.29 -2.23
CA LEU A 23 -19.16 4.88 -0.94
C LEU A 23 -18.05 4.07 -0.26
N GLU A 24 -18.16 2.75 -0.35
CA GLU A 24 -17.23 1.82 0.31
C GLU A 24 -16.92 0.64 -0.61
N LYS A 25 -15.63 0.33 -0.74
CA LYS A 25 -15.12 -0.79 -1.53
C LYS A 25 -14.52 -1.81 -0.59
N ALA A 26 -15.04 -3.03 -0.62
CA ALA A 26 -14.41 -4.19 -0.01
C ALA A 26 -13.58 -4.93 -1.06
N GLY A 27 -12.29 -5.15 -0.80
CA GLY A 27 -11.49 -6.06 -1.64
C GLY A 27 -12.06 -7.47 -1.57
N ALA A 28 -11.96 -8.23 -2.66
CA ALA A 28 -12.29 -9.65 -2.61
C ALA A 28 -11.15 -10.42 -1.97
N GLU A 29 -11.45 -11.12 -0.88
CA GLU A 29 -10.48 -11.97 -0.21
C GLU A 29 -10.16 -13.17 -1.09
N TYR A 30 -8.88 -13.37 -1.40
CA TYR A 30 -8.45 -14.45 -2.28
C TYR A 30 -8.51 -15.80 -1.54
N PRO A 31 -9.39 -16.74 -1.91
CA PRO A 31 -9.54 -18.03 -1.23
C PRO A 31 -8.25 -18.85 -1.22
N ASP A 32 -7.93 -19.46 -0.08
CA ASP A 32 -6.71 -20.27 0.08
C ASP A 32 -6.67 -21.48 -0.88
N GLU A 33 -7.82 -22.05 -1.22
CA GLU A 33 -7.93 -23.12 -2.22
C GLU A 33 -7.56 -22.63 -3.62
N ALA A 34 -8.07 -21.46 -4.01
CA ALA A 34 -7.75 -20.85 -5.30
C ALA A 34 -6.26 -20.49 -5.36
N ARG A 35 -5.70 -19.98 -4.25
CA ARG A 35 -4.28 -19.62 -4.13
C ARG A 35 -3.37 -20.84 -4.27
N ARG A 36 -3.66 -21.92 -3.51
CA ARG A 36 -2.89 -23.18 -3.61
C ARG A 36 -2.95 -23.82 -5.00
N ALA A 37 -4.05 -23.59 -5.72
CA ALA A 37 -4.24 -24.06 -7.07
C ALA A 37 -3.71 -23.11 -8.16
N GLY A 38 -3.18 -21.94 -7.80
CA GLY A 38 -2.68 -20.93 -8.75
C GLY A 38 -3.77 -20.38 -9.68
N VAL A 39 -5.01 -20.30 -9.19
CA VAL A 39 -6.18 -19.97 -10.01
C VAL A 39 -6.38 -18.47 -10.09
N GLU A 40 -5.89 -17.88 -11.17
CA GLU A 40 -6.06 -16.47 -11.48
C GLU A 40 -7.22 -16.22 -12.46
N GLY A 41 -7.76 -15.01 -12.45
CA GLY A 41 -8.72 -14.59 -13.46
C GLY A 41 -9.61 -13.43 -13.05
N LYS A 42 -10.40 -12.95 -14.00
CA LYS A 42 -11.41 -11.92 -13.77
C LYS A 42 -12.74 -12.58 -13.42
N VAL A 43 -13.34 -12.15 -12.32
CA VAL A 43 -14.70 -12.50 -11.93
C VAL A 43 -15.58 -11.28 -12.11
N VAL A 44 -16.59 -11.42 -12.95
CA VAL A 44 -17.58 -10.41 -13.25
C VAL A 44 -18.84 -10.75 -12.44
N VAL A 45 -19.22 -9.86 -11.54
CA VAL A 45 -20.40 -10.00 -10.67
C VAL A 45 -21.39 -8.91 -11.02
N GLU A 46 -22.60 -9.31 -11.36
CA GLU A 46 -23.75 -8.42 -11.49
C GLU A 46 -24.40 -8.25 -10.11
N VAL A 47 -24.51 -7.01 -9.64
CA VAL A 47 -25.15 -6.68 -8.37
C VAL A 47 -26.33 -5.76 -8.57
N THR A 48 -27.39 -5.98 -7.80
CA THR A 48 -28.54 -5.09 -7.71
C THR A 48 -28.43 -4.28 -6.44
N VAL A 49 -28.32 -2.96 -6.59
CA VAL A 49 -28.23 -1.99 -5.50
C VAL A 49 -29.60 -1.37 -5.29
N GLU A 50 -30.14 -1.50 -4.09
CA GLU A 50 -31.42 -0.90 -3.69
C GLU A 50 -31.33 0.62 -3.54
N THR A 51 -32.46 1.29 -3.33
CA THR A 51 -32.51 2.75 -3.05
C THR A 51 -31.76 3.13 -1.77
N SER A 52 -31.61 2.18 -0.83
CA SER A 52 -30.80 2.35 0.38
C SER A 52 -29.30 2.40 0.12
N GLY A 53 -28.85 1.99 -1.07
CA GLY A 53 -27.43 1.85 -1.39
C GLY A 53 -26.81 0.51 -1.00
N GLU A 54 -27.62 -0.42 -0.48
CA GLU A 54 -27.20 -1.79 -0.18
C GLU A 54 -27.36 -2.71 -1.39
N VAL A 55 -26.48 -3.70 -1.49
CA VAL A 55 -26.58 -4.75 -2.51
C VAL A 55 -27.58 -5.82 -2.03
N SER A 56 -28.74 -5.92 -2.69
CA SER A 56 -29.76 -6.94 -2.37
C SER A 56 -29.52 -8.26 -3.09
N LEU A 57 -28.96 -8.21 -4.30
CA LEU A 57 -28.66 -9.37 -5.12
C LEU A 57 -27.25 -9.26 -5.69
N ALA A 58 -26.50 -10.37 -5.66
CA ALA A 58 -25.19 -10.48 -6.29
C ALA A 58 -25.10 -11.82 -7.02
N ARG A 59 -24.89 -11.78 -8.34
CA ARG A 59 -24.80 -12.96 -9.21
C ARG A 59 -23.54 -12.90 -10.04
N VAL A 60 -22.77 -13.98 -10.06
CA VAL A 60 -21.63 -14.10 -10.96
C VAL A 60 -22.13 -14.29 -12.39
N VAL A 61 -21.64 -13.46 -13.29
CA VAL A 61 -21.85 -13.56 -14.74
C VAL A 61 -20.77 -14.44 -15.35
N THR A 62 -19.51 -14.19 -14.99
CA THR A 62 -18.35 -14.89 -15.53
C THR A 62 -17.28 -14.99 -14.45
N GLY A 63 -16.58 -16.13 -14.33
CA GLY A 63 -15.48 -16.28 -13.36
C GLY A 63 -15.16 -17.73 -13.06
N HIS A 64 -14.02 -17.96 -12.40
CA HIS A 64 -13.61 -19.30 -11.98
C HIS A 64 -14.38 -19.73 -10.72
N ARG A 65 -14.84 -20.99 -10.67
CA ARG A 65 -15.69 -21.51 -9.57
C ARG A 65 -15.13 -21.25 -8.17
N LEU A 66 -13.82 -21.38 -8.01
CA LEU A 66 -13.13 -21.14 -6.74
C LEU A 66 -13.08 -19.66 -6.33
N LEU A 67 -13.16 -18.72 -7.26
CA LEU A 67 -13.11 -17.27 -7.01
C LEU A 67 -14.50 -16.63 -6.94
N ASN A 68 -15.51 -17.31 -7.49
CA ASN A 68 -16.89 -16.82 -7.58
C ASN A 68 -17.47 -16.43 -6.22
N GLN A 69 -17.28 -17.28 -5.20
CA GLN A 69 -17.85 -17.04 -3.88
C GLN A 69 -17.22 -15.82 -3.21
N ALA A 70 -15.89 -15.71 -3.25
CA ALA A 70 -15.16 -14.54 -2.74
C ALA A 70 -15.59 -13.24 -3.40
N ALA A 71 -15.80 -13.25 -4.72
CA ALA A 71 -16.28 -12.08 -5.45
C ALA A 71 -17.71 -11.69 -5.06
N ILE A 72 -18.61 -12.67 -4.85
CA ILE A 72 -19.98 -12.42 -4.36
C ILE A 72 -19.97 -11.81 -2.96
N ASP A 73 -19.17 -12.38 -2.05
CA ASP A 73 -19.13 -11.93 -0.66
C ASP A 73 -18.53 -10.54 -0.56
N ALA A 74 -17.46 -10.26 -1.31
CA ALA A 74 -16.91 -8.92 -1.43
C ALA A 74 -17.93 -7.93 -1.99
N ALA A 75 -18.62 -8.30 -3.07
CA ALA A 75 -19.62 -7.46 -3.71
C ALA A 75 -20.78 -7.09 -2.77
N LYS A 76 -21.21 -8.01 -1.89
CA LYS A 76 -22.25 -7.75 -0.88
C LYS A 76 -21.81 -6.76 0.21
N LEU A 77 -20.51 -6.69 0.49
CA LEU A 77 -19.96 -5.76 1.47
C LEU A 77 -19.80 -4.34 0.91
N TRP A 78 -19.94 -4.14 -0.39
CA TRP A 78 -19.86 -2.80 -0.98
C TRP A 78 -21.08 -1.97 -0.59
N ARG A 79 -20.83 -0.70 -0.31
CA ARG A 79 -21.87 0.31 -0.11
C ARG A 79 -21.85 1.30 -1.25
N PHE A 80 -23.04 1.58 -1.78
CA PHE A 80 -23.23 2.50 -2.88
C PHE A 80 -24.15 3.63 -2.45
N SER A 81 -24.05 4.78 -3.11
CA SER A 81 -25.05 5.83 -3.05
C SER A 81 -25.90 5.71 -4.31
N ASN A 82 -27.13 5.22 -4.14
CA ASN A 82 -28.11 5.15 -5.20
C ASN A 82 -29.03 6.37 -5.12
N THR A 83 -28.91 7.30 -6.07
CA THR A 83 -29.77 8.50 -6.15
C THR A 83 -31.01 8.28 -7.01
N TYR A 84 -31.28 7.04 -7.45
CA TYR A 84 -32.46 6.67 -8.21
C TYR A 84 -33.59 6.16 -7.31
N ASP A 85 -34.82 6.34 -7.77
CA ASP A 85 -36.04 5.91 -7.10
C ASP A 85 -36.37 4.43 -7.43
N GLY A 86 -35.35 3.57 -7.44
CA GLY A 86 -35.48 2.14 -7.71
C GLY A 86 -34.16 1.37 -7.67
N PRO A 87 -34.23 0.03 -7.67
CA PRO A 87 -33.04 -0.81 -7.67
C PRO A 87 -32.27 -0.67 -8.99
N VAL A 88 -30.96 -0.49 -8.90
CA VAL A 88 -30.07 -0.35 -10.06
C VAL A 88 -29.14 -1.54 -10.13
N THR A 89 -29.11 -2.19 -11.29
CA THR A 89 -28.19 -3.30 -11.54
C THR A 89 -26.90 -2.79 -12.17
N LEU A 90 -25.76 -3.19 -11.62
CA LEU A 90 -24.44 -2.81 -12.10
C LEU A 90 -23.48 -3.99 -12.09
N THR A 91 -22.48 -3.92 -12.95
CA THR A 91 -21.49 -4.99 -13.11
C THR A 91 -20.19 -4.60 -12.44
N LEU A 92 -19.79 -5.37 -11.43
CA LEU A 92 -18.51 -5.29 -10.76
C LEU A 92 -17.53 -6.28 -11.40
N THR A 93 -16.28 -5.85 -11.59
CA THR A 93 -15.21 -6.73 -12.05
C THR A 93 -14.16 -6.84 -10.96
N PHE A 94 -13.98 -8.03 -10.43
CA PHE A 94 -12.94 -8.38 -9.48
C PHE A 94 -11.84 -9.10 -10.25
N GLU A 95 -10.62 -8.58 -10.18
CA GLU A 95 -9.47 -9.20 -10.80
C GLU A 95 -8.68 -9.92 -9.72
N PHE A 96 -8.54 -11.24 -9.87
CA PHE A 96 -7.74 -12.07 -8.97
C PHE A 96 -6.46 -12.44 -9.70
N LYS A 97 -5.35 -11.85 -9.25
CA LYS A 97 -3.99 -12.19 -9.69
C LYS A 97 -3.28 -12.80 -8.50
N ASP A 98 -2.37 -13.73 -8.73
CA ASP A 98 -1.46 -14.27 -7.71
C ASP A 98 -0.59 -13.13 -7.11
N SER A 99 -0.44 -12.03 -7.87
CA SER A 99 0.11 -10.75 -7.37
C SER A 99 -0.79 -9.98 -6.39
N ASP A 100 -2.07 -10.36 -6.26
CA ASP A 100 -3.10 -9.88 -5.32
C ASP A 100 -3.43 -10.93 -4.25
N ALA A 101 -2.60 -11.98 -4.11
CA ALA A 101 -2.56 -12.67 -2.84
C ALA A 101 -2.40 -11.60 -1.74
N PRO A 102 -3.05 -11.73 -0.57
CA PRO A 102 -2.36 -11.33 0.62
C PRO A 102 -1.12 -12.25 0.66
N VAL A 103 -0.06 -11.87 -0.07
CA VAL A 103 1.26 -11.86 0.56
C VAL A 103 0.92 -11.27 1.91
N PRO A 104 1.16 -11.94 3.05
CA PRO A 104 1.03 -11.29 4.34
C PRO A 104 1.78 -9.98 4.14
N GLN A 105 1.05 -8.88 3.94
CA GLN A 105 1.68 -7.60 3.67
C GLN A 105 2.44 -7.47 4.97
N PRO A 106 3.79 -7.48 4.97
CA PRO A 106 4.52 -7.33 6.22
C PRO A 106 3.91 -6.08 6.79
N GLN A 107 3.09 -6.22 7.85
CA GLN A 107 2.11 -5.21 8.25
C GLN A 107 2.86 -3.91 8.16
N LYS A 108 2.51 -3.02 7.21
CA LYS A 108 3.42 -1.97 6.72
C LYS A 108 4.18 -1.46 7.94
N PRO A 109 5.49 -1.78 8.10
CA PRO A 109 6.08 -1.80 9.42
C PRO A 109 5.77 -0.49 10.10
N GLU A 110 5.15 -0.55 11.28
CA GLU A 110 4.58 0.64 11.86
C GLU A 110 5.72 1.66 12.01
N GLN A 111 5.50 2.88 11.56
CA GLN A 111 6.57 3.87 11.59
C GLN A 111 6.91 4.14 13.05
N ALA A 112 8.16 3.87 13.42
CA ALA A 112 8.64 4.06 14.78
C ALA A 112 8.47 5.54 15.16
N LYS A 113 7.76 5.79 16.26
CA LYS A 113 7.66 7.11 16.88
C LYS A 113 8.86 7.32 17.79
N ASP A 114 9.04 8.56 18.23
CA ASP A 114 10.15 8.92 19.13
C ASP A 114 10.05 8.11 20.45
N GLY A 115 11.12 7.38 20.76
CA GLY A 115 11.19 6.49 21.92
C GLY A 115 10.83 5.02 21.69
N ASP A 116 10.19 4.65 20.57
CA ASP A 116 9.81 3.25 20.25
C ASP A 116 11.03 2.35 19.95
N ILE A 117 12.07 2.97 19.40
CA ILE A 117 13.29 2.32 18.98
C ILE A 117 14.48 3.03 19.62
N LYS A 118 15.36 2.27 20.28
CA LYS A 118 16.64 2.78 20.81
C LYS A 118 17.79 2.07 20.15
N VAL A 119 18.81 2.79 19.68
CA VAL A 119 20.04 2.17 19.15
C VAL A 119 20.82 1.59 20.33
N VAL A 120 21.02 0.27 20.34
CA VAL A 120 21.78 -0.44 21.37
C VAL A 120 23.22 -0.66 20.90
N HIS A 121 23.41 -0.97 19.62
CA HIS A 121 24.71 -1.11 19.00
C HIS A 121 24.75 -0.34 17.69
N LYS A 122 25.72 0.58 17.59
CA LYS A 122 25.95 1.43 16.43
C LYS A 122 27.26 1.01 15.76
N VAL A 123 27.23 0.86 14.45
CA VAL A 123 28.43 0.65 13.63
C VAL A 123 28.58 1.84 12.68
N ASP A 124 29.76 2.44 12.63
CA ASP A 124 29.98 3.53 11.68
C ASP A 124 30.21 2.96 10.27
N ALA A 125 29.67 3.64 9.25
CA ALA A 125 29.84 3.20 7.88
C ALA A 125 31.27 3.46 7.40
N VAL A 126 31.89 2.43 6.82
CA VAL A 126 33.21 2.54 6.22
C VAL A 126 33.07 3.28 4.91
N TYR A 127 33.78 4.40 4.78
CA TYR A 127 33.75 5.21 3.57
C TYR A 127 34.42 4.45 2.40
N PRO A 128 33.71 4.13 1.29
CA PRO A 128 34.28 3.41 0.15
C PRO A 128 35.45 4.15 -0.50
N GLU A 129 36.55 3.45 -0.78
CA GLU A 129 37.73 4.03 -1.44
C GLU A 129 37.39 4.58 -2.84
N GLU A 130 36.50 3.93 -3.57
CA GLU A 130 36.03 4.39 -4.87
C GLU A 130 35.28 5.73 -4.77
N ALA A 131 34.48 5.91 -3.71
CA ALA A 131 33.79 7.16 -3.44
C ALA A 131 34.79 8.27 -3.07
N LYS A 132 35.82 7.96 -2.27
CA LYS A 132 36.90 8.91 -1.93
C LYS A 132 37.65 9.38 -3.18
N ARG A 133 38.07 8.44 -4.04
CA ARG A 133 38.80 8.75 -5.29
C ARG A 133 37.98 9.60 -6.24
N LYS A 134 36.65 9.46 -6.22
CA LYS A 134 35.73 10.22 -7.06
C LYS A 134 35.22 11.52 -6.40
N GLY A 135 35.58 11.79 -5.15
CA GLY A 135 35.10 12.97 -4.42
C GLY A 135 33.60 12.93 -4.09
N VAL A 136 33.01 11.75 -3.93
CA VAL A 136 31.56 11.57 -3.78
C VAL A 136 31.14 11.70 -2.33
N GLU A 137 30.54 12.83 -1.97
CA GLU A 137 30.03 13.13 -0.63
C GLU A 137 28.50 13.19 -0.59
N GLY A 138 27.92 13.11 0.61
CA GLY A 138 26.51 13.42 0.81
C GLY A 138 25.83 12.63 1.92
N ASN A 139 24.54 12.93 2.07
CA ASN A 139 23.67 12.23 3.00
C ASN A 139 23.06 11.01 2.32
N VAL A 140 23.16 9.86 2.98
CA VAL A 140 22.46 8.63 2.62
C VAL A 140 21.31 8.45 3.61
N ILE A 141 20.09 8.35 3.11
CA ILE A 141 18.90 8.09 3.91
C ILE A 141 18.51 6.64 3.68
N LEU A 142 18.56 5.85 4.73
CA LEU A 142 18.15 4.46 4.75
C LEU A 142 16.78 4.34 5.41
N GLU A 143 15.92 3.53 4.81
CA GLU A 143 14.72 3.02 5.43
C GLU A 143 14.98 1.60 5.91
N VAL A 144 14.72 1.36 7.20
CA VAL A 144 15.15 0.15 7.90
C VAL A 144 13.95 -0.45 8.62
N THR A 145 13.70 -1.73 8.37
CA THR A 145 12.72 -2.52 9.11
C THR A 145 13.42 -3.23 10.26
N ILE A 146 12.94 -3.00 11.47
CA ILE A 146 13.48 -3.58 12.71
C ILE A 146 12.45 -4.59 13.23
N ASN A 147 12.88 -5.83 13.49
CA ASN A 147 12.00 -6.87 14.01
C ASN A 147 11.69 -6.66 15.51
N GLU A 148 10.86 -7.53 16.07
CA GLU A 148 10.44 -7.51 17.48
C GLU A 148 11.60 -7.63 18.47
N LYS A 149 12.69 -8.29 18.05
CA LYS A 149 13.91 -8.48 18.84
C LYS A 149 14.88 -7.30 18.73
N GLY A 150 14.56 -6.30 17.90
CA GLY A 150 15.43 -5.16 17.66
C GLY A 150 16.57 -5.43 16.66
N GLU A 151 16.47 -6.49 15.86
CA GLU A 151 17.41 -6.77 14.78
C GLU A 151 16.92 -6.15 13.47
N VAL A 152 17.85 -5.78 12.61
CA VAL A 152 17.51 -5.28 11.27
C VAL A 152 17.02 -6.45 10.41
N ALA A 153 15.73 -6.44 10.08
CA ALA A 153 15.10 -7.43 9.23
C ALA A 153 15.25 -7.09 7.73
N ASP A 154 15.17 -5.80 7.41
CA ASP A 154 15.34 -5.28 6.05
C ASP A 154 15.95 -3.87 6.11
N ALA A 155 16.75 -3.50 5.11
CA ALA A 155 17.29 -2.16 4.99
C ALA A 155 17.43 -1.79 3.52
N ARG A 156 16.95 -0.60 3.15
CA ARG A 156 17.03 -0.09 1.78
C ARG A 156 17.38 1.38 1.75
N ALA A 157 18.15 1.78 0.74
CA ALA A 157 18.44 3.19 0.53
C ALA A 157 17.23 3.88 -0.11
N LYS A 158 16.74 4.93 0.54
CA LYS A 158 15.70 5.83 0.01
C LYS A 158 16.32 6.96 -0.81
N SER A 159 17.52 7.39 -0.44
CA SER A 159 18.26 8.48 -1.08
C SER A 159 19.75 8.36 -0.79
N GLY A 160 20.58 8.93 -1.66
CA GLY A 160 22.05 8.93 -1.56
C GLY A 160 22.72 8.35 -2.81
N ASP A 161 24.03 8.57 -2.94
CA ASP A 161 24.84 7.94 -3.99
C ASP A 161 24.91 6.42 -3.77
N GLU A 162 24.99 5.63 -4.86
CA GLU A 162 25.00 4.17 -4.80
C GLU A 162 26.20 3.61 -4.02
N LEU A 163 27.39 4.19 -4.19
CA LEU A 163 28.61 3.74 -3.51
C LEU A 163 28.49 3.96 -1.99
N LEU A 164 28.03 5.16 -1.59
CA LEU A 164 27.82 5.51 -0.19
C LEU A 164 26.66 4.71 0.43
N SER A 165 25.59 4.49 -0.34
CA SER A 165 24.42 3.70 0.08
C SER A 165 24.81 2.27 0.41
N LYS A 166 25.65 1.64 -0.42
CA LYS A 166 26.15 0.29 -0.15
C LYS A 166 26.92 0.21 1.17
N ALA A 167 27.84 1.15 1.42
CA ALA A 167 28.57 1.22 2.69
C ALA A 167 27.65 1.43 3.90
N ALA A 168 26.65 2.31 3.78
CA ALA A 168 25.69 2.54 4.84
C ALA A 168 24.83 1.28 5.11
N LEU A 169 24.40 0.57 4.07
CA LEU A 169 23.65 -0.68 4.20
C LEU A 169 24.47 -1.79 4.89
N ASP A 170 25.75 -1.92 4.54
CA ASP A 170 26.64 -2.90 5.15
C ASP A 170 26.92 -2.60 6.63
N ALA A 171 27.01 -1.32 7.00
CA ALA A 171 27.05 -0.90 8.39
C ALA A 171 25.74 -1.25 9.12
N MET A 172 24.60 -0.90 8.52
CA MET A 172 23.27 -1.13 9.12
C MET A 172 22.97 -2.59 9.46
N LYS A 173 23.45 -3.56 8.67
CA LYS A 173 23.29 -4.99 8.98
C LYS A 173 23.88 -5.38 10.34
N GLN A 174 24.87 -4.64 10.81
CA GLN A 174 25.55 -4.88 12.08
C GLN A 174 24.94 -4.10 13.24
N PHE A 175 23.98 -3.20 12.99
CA PHE A 175 23.31 -2.48 14.07
C PHE A 175 22.43 -3.41 14.89
N ARG A 176 22.23 -3.02 16.14
CA ARG A 176 21.20 -3.59 17.00
C ARG A 176 20.41 -2.48 17.66
N PHE A 177 19.12 -2.71 17.75
CA PHE A 177 18.16 -1.81 18.34
C PHE A 177 17.46 -2.50 19.51
N SER A 178 16.82 -1.71 20.36
CA SER A 178 15.82 -2.17 21.31
C SER A 178 14.48 -1.70 20.77
N ASN A 179 13.57 -2.63 20.52
CA ASN A 179 12.22 -2.37 20.04
C ASN A 179 11.23 -2.63 21.19
N SER A 180 10.64 -1.57 21.74
CA SER A 180 9.68 -1.69 22.85
C SER A 180 8.29 -2.15 22.41
N LEU A 181 7.99 -2.05 21.11
CA LEU A 181 6.66 -2.33 20.56
C LEU A 181 6.41 -3.82 20.31
N GLN A 182 7.44 -4.67 20.40
CA GLN A 182 7.38 -6.12 20.16
C GLN A 182 6.68 -6.51 18.84
N LYS A 183 6.69 -5.61 17.86
CA LYS A 183 6.19 -5.80 16.49
C LYS A 183 7.19 -5.22 15.49
N PRO A 184 7.21 -5.66 14.22
CA PRO A 184 8.08 -5.05 13.22
C PRO A 184 7.77 -3.56 13.01
N VAL A 185 8.80 -2.72 12.99
CA VAL A 185 8.66 -1.27 12.82
C VAL A 185 9.61 -0.72 11.77
N LEU A 186 9.20 0.40 11.18
CA LEU A 186 9.97 1.12 10.18
C LEU A 186 10.68 2.32 10.80
N ALA A 187 11.99 2.39 10.65
CA ALA A 187 12.80 3.53 11.06
C ALA A 187 13.52 4.15 9.85
N THR A 188 13.78 5.45 9.91
CA THR A 188 14.61 6.15 8.93
C THR A 188 15.94 6.54 9.58
N MET A 189 17.05 6.18 8.94
CA MET A 189 18.40 6.48 9.44
C MET A 189 19.16 7.29 8.40
N THR A 190 19.91 8.30 8.84
CA THR A 190 20.71 9.14 7.95
C THR A 190 22.19 8.96 8.25
N PHE A 191 22.96 8.57 7.24
CA PHE A 191 24.42 8.53 7.28
C PHE A 191 24.96 9.75 6.52
N ASN A 192 25.86 10.49 7.16
CA ASN A 192 26.50 11.64 6.53
C ASN A 192 27.93 11.28 6.15
N PHE A 193 28.24 11.33 4.85
CA PHE A 193 29.58 11.08 4.33
C PHE A 193 30.19 12.40 3.85
N VAL A 194 31.29 12.81 4.49
CA VAL A 194 32.05 14.01 4.16
C VAL A 194 33.53 13.68 4.02
N LEU A 195 34.19 14.22 3.00
CA LEU A 195 35.62 14.23 2.77
C LEU A 195 36.20 15.47 3.44
N GLY A 196 36.53 15.34 4.72
CA GLY A 196 37.39 16.30 5.40
C GLY A 196 38.66 15.61 5.87
N ASP A 197 39.78 16.32 5.89
CA ASP A 197 41.06 16.03 6.58
C ASP A 197 40.90 15.85 8.12
N LYS A 198 39.78 15.31 8.57
CA LYS A 198 39.45 15.05 9.97
C LYS A 198 38.91 13.65 10.10
N ASP A 199 39.84 12.73 10.20
CA ASP A 199 39.75 11.51 10.99
C ASP A 199 39.44 11.86 12.47
N LYS A 200 38.26 12.44 12.72
CA LYS A 200 37.69 12.74 14.04
C LYS A 200 36.18 12.60 14.00
N THR A 201 35.71 11.37 13.96
CA THR A 201 34.42 11.01 14.58
C THR A 201 34.61 9.85 15.56
N ALA A 202 35.58 9.97 16.46
CA ALA A 202 35.52 9.30 17.76
C ALA A 202 34.45 9.97 18.66
N PRO A 203 33.90 9.25 19.65
CA PRO A 203 32.53 8.73 19.68
C PRO A 203 31.50 9.75 20.18
N LYS A 204 30.24 9.64 19.74
CA LYS A 204 29.09 10.17 20.51
C LYS A 204 28.32 9.03 21.16
N LYS A 205 28.75 8.66 22.36
CA LYS A 205 27.89 8.06 23.38
C LYS A 205 27.04 9.18 23.99
N PRO A 206 25.72 9.01 24.18
CA PRO A 206 25.03 9.70 25.24
C PRO A 206 25.06 8.86 26.52
N GLN A 207 25.48 9.53 27.57
CA GLN A 207 25.59 9.13 28.97
C GLN A 207 24.19 9.10 29.62
N GLY A 208 24.07 8.38 30.74
CA GLY A 208 22.96 8.51 31.69
C GLY A 208 22.34 7.17 32.03
#